data_AF-A0A4U7DWX6-F1
#
_entry.id   AF-A0A4U7DWX6-F1
#
_cell.length_a   1.000
_cell.length_b   1.000
_cell.length_c   1.000
_cell.angle_alpha   90.00
_cell.angle_beta   90.00
_cell.angle_gamma   90.00
#
_symmetry.space_group_name_H-M   'P 1'
#
loop_
_entity.id
_entity.type
_entity.pdbx_description
1 polymer ?
#
loop_
_entity_poly.entity_id
_entity_poly.type
_entity_poly.pdbx_seq_one_letter_code
_entity_poly.pdbx_strand_id
1 'polypeptide(L)'
;MSSGSTTTDTSQGRLQKPPQPGYVYGDERHASDSGTEPTYPEQFQVVFIDSERVLLQNLDATDYRYERRDPFEDAIGTRWTLLDQEDVDESSRADVPEITPFVSILEVKAESYRRSRTEANRLKAEAIEDAIQLLEGHQPTTIDWSEVDGIGEKTAEQLVDHGFSTDADLAVASDEQLREIPGIGEKNLANARKYIESN
;
A
#
# COMPACT_ATOMS: atom_id res chain seq x y z
N MET A 1 -13.72 -12.95 59.86
CA MET A 1 -12.92 -11.87 59.24
C MET A 1 -12.31 -12.45 57.99
N SER A 2 -12.98 -12.19 56.86
CA SER A 2 -12.48 -12.48 55.52
C SER A 2 -11.26 -11.63 55.23
N SER A 3 -10.32 -12.19 54.48
CA SER A 3 -9.82 -11.63 53.23
C SER A 3 -8.81 -12.62 52.65
N GLY A 4 -9.31 -13.49 51.76
CA GLY A 4 -8.46 -14.14 50.77
C GLY A 4 -8.20 -13.11 49.66
N SER A 5 -6.95 -12.72 49.48
CA SER A 5 -6.52 -12.00 48.29
C SER A 5 -6.22 -13.03 47.21
N THR A 6 -7.22 -13.30 46.38
CA THR A 6 -7.02 -13.91 45.07
C THR A 6 -6.34 -12.84 44.21
N THR A 7 -5.02 -12.93 44.08
CA THR A 7 -4.31 -12.24 43.01
C THR A 7 -4.65 -12.99 41.73
N THR A 8 -5.59 -12.46 40.96
CA THR A 8 -5.82 -12.92 39.59
C THR A 8 -4.63 -12.46 38.76
N ASP A 9 -3.70 -13.39 38.58
CA ASP A 9 -2.80 -13.48 37.45
C ASP A 9 -3.64 -13.56 36.17
N THR A 10 -3.75 -12.45 35.45
CA THR A 10 -4.16 -12.44 34.04
C THR A 10 -2.90 -12.33 33.20
N SER A 11 -2.18 -13.44 33.16
CA SER A 11 -1.42 -13.82 31.98
C SER A 11 -2.38 -13.82 30.79
N GLN A 12 -1.97 -13.25 29.66
CA GLN A 12 -1.81 -13.97 28.39
C GLN A 12 -1.42 -12.97 27.32
N GLY A 13 -0.12 -13.03 26.95
CA GLY A 13 0.35 -12.44 25.72
C GLY A 13 -0.44 -13.04 24.57
N ARG A 14 -1.38 -12.27 24.03
CA ARG A 14 -1.81 -12.49 22.65
C ARG A 14 -0.54 -12.32 21.83
N LEU A 15 -0.14 -13.37 21.10
CA LEU A 15 0.72 -13.22 19.93
C LEU A 15 -0.05 -12.28 19.00
N GLN A 16 0.14 -10.98 19.16
CA GLN A 16 -0.47 -10.01 18.29
C GLN A 16 0.22 -10.18 16.95
N LYS A 17 -0.54 -10.66 15.97
CA LYS A 17 -0.10 -10.66 14.58
C LYS A 17 0.35 -9.23 14.25
N PRO A 18 1.48 -9.05 13.54
CA PRO A 18 1.89 -7.72 13.12
C PRO A 18 0.73 -7.06 12.36
N PRO A 19 0.53 -5.74 12.51
CA PRO A 19 -0.51 -5.02 11.78
C PRO A 19 -0.38 -5.26 10.29
N GLN A 20 -1.52 -5.42 9.62
CA GLN A 20 -1.62 -5.62 8.17
C GLN A 20 -2.67 -4.67 7.60
N PRO A 21 -2.58 -4.34 6.29
CA PRO A 21 -3.67 -3.67 5.60
C PRO A 21 -4.99 -4.41 5.82
N GLY A 22 -6.07 -3.64 6.03
CA GLY A 22 -7.40 -4.14 6.36
C GLY A 22 -7.70 -4.20 7.86
N TYR A 23 -6.70 -4.24 8.75
CA TYR A 23 -6.94 -4.33 10.20
C TYR A 23 -7.52 -3.02 10.75
N VAL A 24 -8.56 -3.11 11.59
CA VAL A 24 -9.24 -1.95 12.17
C VAL A 24 -8.89 -1.81 13.64
N TYR A 25 -8.43 -0.62 14.03
CA TYR A 25 -8.06 -0.28 15.40
C TYR A 25 -8.88 0.89 15.95
N GLY A 26 -9.28 0.80 17.21
CA GLY A 26 -9.78 1.93 17.99
C GLY A 26 -8.65 2.63 18.74
N ASP A 27 -8.66 3.96 18.79
CA ASP A 27 -7.72 4.75 19.61
C ASP A 27 -8.31 4.95 21.02
N GLU A 28 -7.69 4.34 22.03
CA GLU A 28 -8.11 4.40 23.45
C GLU A 28 -8.18 5.82 24.00
N ARG A 29 -7.47 6.79 23.40
CA ARG A 29 -7.54 8.20 23.84
C ARG A 29 -8.91 8.83 23.61
N HIS A 30 -9.69 8.26 22.71
CA HIS A 30 -11.03 8.70 22.34
C HIS A 30 -12.11 7.71 22.82
N ALA A 31 -11.72 6.60 23.47
CA ALA A 31 -12.66 5.60 23.94
C ALA A 31 -13.64 6.20 24.97
N SER A 32 -14.92 5.89 24.81
CA SER A 32 -15.98 6.23 25.75
C SER A 32 -16.37 4.98 26.54
N ASP A 33 -16.13 5.02 27.85
CA ASP A 33 -16.45 3.96 28.80
C ASP A 33 -17.86 4.14 29.37
N SER A 34 -18.84 4.32 28.48
CA SER A 34 -20.24 4.62 28.85
C SER A 34 -21.15 3.38 28.91
N GLY A 35 -20.59 2.17 28.81
CA GLY A 35 -21.33 0.91 28.75
C GLY A 35 -20.52 -0.33 29.18
N THR A 36 -21.03 -1.53 28.85
CA THR A 36 -20.41 -2.82 29.22
C THR A 36 -19.20 -3.18 28.36
N GLU A 37 -19.02 -2.50 27.22
CA GLU A 37 -17.88 -2.62 26.31
C GLU A 37 -17.38 -1.22 25.93
N PRO A 38 -16.06 -0.99 25.85
CA PRO A 38 -15.51 0.29 25.41
C PRO A 38 -15.96 0.58 23.98
N THR A 39 -16.48 1.78 23.77
CA THR A 39 -16.82 2.25 22.41
C THR A 39 -15.72 3.14 21.90
N TYR A 40 -15.31 2.92 20.65
CA TYR A 40 -14.27 3.70 19.98
C TYR A 40 -14.95 4.60 18.94
N PRO A 41 -15.21 5.88 19.27
CA PRO A 41 -15.87 6.81 18.37
C PRO A 41 -14.98 7.22 17.18
N GLU A 42 -13.70 6.87 17.20
CA GLU A 42 -12.81 6.95 16.04
C GLU A 42 -12.21 5.55 15.83
N GLN A 43 -12.50 4.98 14.67
CA GLN A 43 -11.93 3.70 14.23
C GLN A 43 -11.05 3.93 13.01
N PHE A 44 -9.94 3.22 12.96
CA PHE A 44 -8.88 3.44 12.00
C PHE A 44 -8.51 2.14 11.31
N GLN A 45 -8.70 2.07 10.00
CA GLN A 45 -8.23 0.95 9.20
C GLN A 45 -6.80 1.18 8.76
N VAL A 46 -5.93 0.19 8.93
CA VAL A 46 -4.60 0.19 8.29
C VAL A 46 -4.81 0.06 6.80
N VAL A 47 -4.42 1.08 6.04
CA VAL A 47 -4.48 1.05 4.57
C VAL A 47 -3.11 0.79 3.95
N PHE A 48 -2.05 1.10 4.68
CA PHE A 48 -0.67 0.83 4.25
C PHE A 48 0.25 0.66 5.44
N ILE A 49 1.23 -0.24 5.30
CA ILE A 49 2.30 -0.43 6.27
C ILE A 49 3.59 -0.87 5.58
N ASP A 50 4.72 -0.24 5.91
CA ASP A 50 6.07 -0.62 5.46
C ASP A 50 7.01 -0.83 6.67
N SER A 51 8.34 -0.84 6.49
CA SER A 51 9.28 -1.02 7.61
C SER A 51 9.38 0.17 8.56
N GLU A 52 8.86 1.34 8.22
CA GLU A 52 9.01 2.58 9.00
C GLU A 52 7.68 3.19 9.46
N ARG A 53 6.57 2.90 8.78
CA ARG A 53 5.35 3.72 8.80
C ARG A 53 4.08 2.90 8.75
N VAL A 54 3.03 3.44 9.34
CA VAL A 54 1.64 2.96 9.21
C VAL A 54 0.77 4.13 8.78
N LEU A 55 0.00 3.92 7.72
CA LEU A 55 -1.06 4.84 7.30
C LEU A 55 -2.40 4.26 7.71
N LEU A 56 -3.15 5.08 8.43
CA LEU A 56 -4.45 4.75 8.99
C LEU A 56 -5.50 5.65 8.33
N GLN A 57 -6.57 5.06 7.82
CA GLN A 57 -7.76 5.78 7.36
C GLN A 57 -8.78 5.82 8.50
N ASN A 58 -9.29 6.99 8.83
CA ASN A 58 -10.43 7.10 9.73
C ASN A 58 -11.68 6.54 9.02
N LEU A 59 -12.44 5.67 9.68
CA LEU A 59 -13.65 5.09 9.07
C LEU A 59 -14.85 6.04 9.14
N ASP A 60 -14.84 6.99 10.07
CA ASP A 60 -15.93 7.95 10.28
C ASP A 60 -15.67 9.31 9.60
N ALA A 61 -14.47 9.51 9.06
CA ALA A 61 -14.06 10.74 8.37
C ALA A 61 -13.15 10.43 7.18
N THR A 62 -13.09 11.30 6.19
CA THR A 62 -12.25 11.09 5.00
C THR A 62 -10.77 11.45 5.23
N ASP A 63 -10.32 11.48 6.48
CA ASP A 63 -8.97 11.90 6.84
C ASP A 63 -8.03 10.72 7.13
N TYR A 64 -6.74 11.01 6.97
CA TYR A 64 -5.67 10.03 7.10
C TYR A 64 -4.77 10.40 8.25
N ARG A 65 -4.29 9.37 8.93
CA ARG A 65 -3.37 9.49 10.04
C ARG A 65 -2.10 8.71 9.78
N TYR A 66 -0.99 9.40 10.02
CA TYR A 66 0.34 8.82 9.92
C TYR A 66 0.87 8.47 11.31
N GLU A 67 1.38 7.25 11.46
CA GLU A 67 2.11 6.81 12.65
C GLU A 67 3.45 6.18 12.24
N ARG A 68 4.46 6.29 13.10
CA ARG A 68 5.69 5.49 12.94
C ARG A 68 5.39 4.06 13.32
N ARG A 69 5.96 3.09 12.60
CA ARG A 69 5.68 1.67 12.80
C ARG A 69 6.02 1.17 14.19
N ASP A 70 7.27 1.28 14.63
CA ASP A 70 7.66 0.73 15.94
C ASP A 70 6.80 1.30 17.09
N PRO A 71 6.60 2.63 17.20
CA PRO A 71 5.73 3.19 18.23
C PRO A 71 4.27 2.80 18.10
N PHE A 72 3.77 2.55 16.88
CA PHE A 72 2.42 2.06 16.66
C PHE A 72 2.28 0.63 17.17
N GLU A 73 3.18 -0.26 16.76
CA GLU A 73 3.21 -1.67 17.17
C GLU A 73 3.37 -1.83 18.69
N ASP A 74 4.29 -1.07 19.30
CA ASP A 74 4.49 -1.04 20.76
C ASP A 74 3.24 -0.56 21.52
N ALA A 75 2.39 0.23 20.87
CA ALA A 75 1.18 0.80 21.44
C ALA A 75 -0.07 -0.07 21.21
N ILE A 76 0.03 -1.19 20.48
CA ILE A 76 -1.10 -2.11 20.31
C ILE A 76 -1.40 -2.83 21.63
N GLY A 77 -2.69 -2.87 21.99
CA GLY A 77 -3.19 -3.40 23.26
C GLY A 77 -3.06 -2.44 24.45
N THR A 78 -2.47 -1.26 24.26
CA THR A 78 -2.47 -0.19 25.29
C THR A 78 -3.18 1.07 24.81
N ARG A 79 -2.89 1.51 23.59
CA ARG A 79 -3.52 2.66 22.94
C ARG A 79 -4.33 2.25 21.72
N TRP A 80 -3.86 1.26 20.98
CA TRP A 80 -4.56 0.75 19.81
C TRP A 80 -5.21 -0.57 20.13
N THR A 81 -6.53 -0.60 20.19
CA THR A 81 -7.28 -1.83 20.41
C THR A 81 -7.76 -2.35 19.07
N LEU A 82 -7.33 -3.56 18.71
CA LEU A 82 -7.75 -4.22 17.49
C LEU A 82 -9.23 -4.62 17.61
N LEU A 83 -10.06 -4.07 16.72
CA LEU A 83 -11.51 -4.24 16.70
C LEU A 83 -11.94 -5.27 15.68
N ASP A 84 -11.32 -5.21 14.49
CA ASP A 84 -11.63 -6.12 13.40
C ASP A 84 -10.35 -6.57 12.70
N GLN A 85 -10.37 -7.85 12.34
CA GLN A 85 -9.42 -8.47 11.45
C GLN A 85 -10.26 -8.96 10.29
N GLU A 86 -10.33 -8.18 9.21
CA GLU A 86 -10.68 -8.79 7.94
C GLU A 86 -9.63 -9.90 7.72
N ASP A 87 -10.07 -11.15 7.80
CA ASP A 87 -9.30 -12.28 7.32
C ASP A 87 -9.19 -12.06 5.82
N VAL A 88 -8.19 -11.28 5.42
CA VAL A 88 -7.83 -11.06 4.03
C VAL A 88 -7.39 -12.43 3.53
N ASP A 89 -8.33 -13.16 2.93
CA ASP A 89 -8.03 -14.39 2.22
C ASP A 89 -6.89 -14.06 1.26
N GLU A 90 -5.86 -14.90 1.22
CA GLU A 90 -4.64 -14.58 0.47
C GLU A 90 -4.91 -14.45 -1.04
N SER A 91 -6.08 -14.92 -1.48
CA SER A 91 -6.67 -14.71 -2.81
C SER A 91 -7.29 -13.33 -3.05
N SER A 92 -7.55 -12.54 -2.00
CA SER A 92 -8.06 -11.16 -2.05
C SER A 92 -6.95 -10.12 -2.18
N ARG A 93 -5.70 -10.54 -2.42
CA ARG A 93 -4.59 -9.67 -2.89
C ARG A 93 -4.92 -8.86 -4.17
N ALA A 94 -6.10 -9.05 -4.76
CA ALA A 94 -6.64 -8.29 -5.87
C ALA A 94 -7.49 -7.07 -5.47
N ASP A 95 -7.73 -6.82 -4.17
CA ASP A 95 -8.30 -5.55 -3.74
C ASP A 95 -7.20 -4.48 -3.75
N VAL A 96 -7.02 -3.91 -4.95
CA VAL A 96 -6.20 -2.72 -5.16
C VAL A 96 -6.72 -1.65 -4.20
N PRO A 97 -5.90 -1.14 -3.26
CA PRO A 97 -6.34 -0.14 -2.32
C PRO A 97 -6.92 1.07 -3.06
N GLU A 98 -7.96 1.70 -2.53
CA GLU A 98 -8.51 2.93 -3.12
C GLU A 98 -7.37 3.96 -3.24
N ILE A 99 -6.95 4.22 -4.48
CA ILE A 99 -5.79 5.08 -4.77
C ILE A 99 -6.14 6.57 -4.71
N THR A 100 -7.42 6.91 -4.78
CA THR A 100 -7.95 8.29 -4.80
C THR A 100 -7.36 9.20 -3.71
N PRO A 101 -7.21 8.77 -2.46
CA PRO A 101 -6.62 9.60 -1.41
C PRO A 101 -5.14 9.93 -1.65
N PHE A 102 -4.39 8.99 -2.21
CA PHE A 102 -2.99 9.19 -2.57
C PHE A 102 -2.84 10.13 -3.75
N VAL A 103 -3.74 10.00 -4.73
CA VAL A 103 -3.82 10.92 -5.86
C VAL A 103 -4.04 12.35 -5.40
N SER A 104 -5.02 12.60 -4.51
CA SER A 104 -5.29 13.95 -4.01
C SER A 104 -4.07 14.58 -3.28
N ILE A 105 -3.26 13.77 -2.58
CA ILE A 105 -2.01 14.24 -1.96
C ILE A 105 -0.98 14.63 -3.03
N LEU A 106 -0.85 13.82 -4.08
CA LEU A 106 0.04 14.10 -5.21
C LEU A 106 -0.39 15.36 -5.97
N GLU A 107 -1.68 15.59 -6.16
CA GLU A 107 -2.20 16.81 -6.80
C GLU A 107 -1.81 18.07 -6.04
N VAL A 108 -2.03 18.07 -4.71
CA VAL A 108 -1.62 19.18 -3.82
C VAL A 108 -0.11 19.40 -3.90
N LYS A 109 0.67 18.31 -4.00
CA LYS A 109 2.13 18.38 -4.12
C LYS A 109 2.57 18.96 -5.46
N ALA A 110 1.97 18.54 -6.57
CA ALA A 110 2.23 19.09 -7.89
C ALA A 110 1.93 20.60 -7.93
N GLU A 111 0.79 21.02 -7.37
CA GLU A 111 0.43 22.44 -7.29
C GLU A 111 1.44 23.24 -6.45
N SER A 112 1.93 22.68 -5.35
CA SER A 112 2.97 23.31 -4.53
C SER A 112 4.26 23.58 -5.31
N TYR A 113 4.63 22.68 -6.21
CA TYR A 113 5.79 22.85 -7.08
C TYR A 113 5.53 23.87 -8.20
N ARG A 114 4.34 23.89 -8.80
CA ARG A 114 3.96 24.89 -9.82
C ARG A 114 4.00 26.33 -9.30
N ARG A 115 3.71 26.54 -8.01
CA ARG A 115 3.80 27.87 -7.38
C ARG A 115 5.23 28.41 -7.36
N SER A 116 6.24 27.55 -7.49
CA SER A 116 7.64 27.95 -7.64
C SER A 116 8.03 28.10 -9.11
N ARG A 117 8.69 29.21 -9.46
CA ARG A 117 9.10 29.50 -10.86
C ARG A 117 10.44 28.88 -11.28
N THR A 118 11.00 27.98 -10.49
CA THR A 118 12.26 27.32 -10.86
C THR A 118 12.01 26.17 -11.81
N GLU A 119 12.86 26.01 -12.81
CA GLU A 119 12.77 24.89 -13.76
C GLU A 119 12.77 23.52 -13.07
N ALA A 120 13.59 23.36 -12.03
CA ALA A 120 13.65 22.12 -11.25
C ALA A 120 12.32 21.77 -10.55
N ASN A 121 11.49 22.76 -10.19
CA ASN A 121 10.18 22.50 -9.61
C ASN A 121 9.11 22.29 -10.68
N ARG A 122 9.25 22.90 -11.86
CA ARG A 122 8.39 22.61 -13.01
C ARG A 122 8.48 21.14 -13.42
N LEU A 123 9.71 20.62 -13.58
CA LEU A 123 9.94 19.21 -13.90
C LEU A 123 9.39 18.25 -12.83
N LYS A 124 9.42 18.65 -11.54
CA LYS A 124 8.83 17.85 -10.45
C LYS A 124 7.31 17.84 -10.48
N ALA A 125 6.68 18.96 -10.88
CA ALA A 125 5.23 19.00 -11.03
C ALA A 125 4.80 18.11 -12.20
N GLU A 126 5.48 18.21 -13.35
CA GLU A 126 5.24 17.37 -14.53
C GLU A 126 5.38 15.88 -14.20
N ALA A 127 6.46 15.47 -13.53
CA ALA A 127 6.66 14.08 -13.14
C ALA A 127 5.58 13.54 -12.18
N ILE A 128 5.03 14.38 -11.30
CA ILE A 128 3.94 13.98 -10.39
C ILE A 128 2.62 13.89 -11.15
N GLU A 129 2.36 14.79 -12.10
CA GLU A 129 1.17 14.74 -12.96
C GLU A 129 1.16 13.47 -13.81
N ASP A 130 2.30 13.09 -14.39
CA ASP A 130 2.44 11.83 -15.12
C ASP A 130 2.15 10.62 -14.22
N ALA A 131 2.65 10.64 -12.97
CA ALA A 131 2.38 9.58 -11.99
C ALA A 131 0.90 9.53 -11.58
N ILE A 132 0.24 10.68 -11.41
CA ILE A 132 -1.20 10.75 -11.13
C ILE A 132 -1.98 10.16 -12.30
N GLN A 133 -1.63 10.51 -13.54
CA GLN A 133 -2.30 10.00 -14.73
C GLN A 133 -2.16 8.47 -14.85
N LEU A 134 -0.98 7.93 -14.53
CA LEU A 134 -0.76 6.49 -14.44
C LEU A 134 -1.70 5.83 -13.41
N LEU A 135 -1.88 6.46 -12.25
CA LEU A 135 -2.71 5.95 -11.17
C LEU A 135 -4.22 6.06 -11.50
N GLU A 136 -4.71 7.22 -11.91
CA GLU A 136 -6.15 7.48 -12.12
C GLU A 136 -6.73 6.77 -13.35
N GLY A 137 -5.90 6.50 -14.37
CA GLY A 137 -6.38 6.06 -15.68
C GLY A 137 -6.09 4.61 -16.04
N HIS A 138 -5.18 3.93 -15.34
CA HIS A 138 -4.66 2.64 -15.79
C HIS A 138 -5.06 1.52 -14.82
N GLN A 139 -5.99 0.66 -15.23
CA GLN A 139 -6.16 -0.65 -14.62
C GLN A 139 -5.05 -1.54 -15.19
N PRO A 140 -4.00 -1.90 -14.43
CA PRO A 140 -2.90 -2.67 -14.96
C PRO A 140 -3.44 -4.00 -15.49
N THR A 141 -3.15 -4.29 -16.75
CA THR A 141 -3.51 -5.57 -17.36
C THR A 141 -2.32 -6.49 -17.29
N THR A 142 -2.55 -7.73 -16.87
CA THR A 142 -1.50 -8.76 -16.87
C THR A 142 -1.08 -9.04 -18.30
N ILE A 143 0.24 -9.02 -18.56
CA ILE A 143 0.78 -9.34 -19.87
C ILE A 143 0.86 -10.86 -20.02
N ASP A 144 0.26 -11.40 -21.08
CA ASP A 144 0.61 -12.76 -21.54
C ASP A 144 1.92 -12.71 -22.31
N TRP A 145 3.02 -12.93 -21.59
CA TRP A 145 4.37 -12.90 -22.15
C TRP A 145 4.60 -13.90 -23.29
N SER A 146 3.77 -14.94 -23.40
CA SER A 146 3.87 -15.91 -24.50
C SER A 146 3.38 -15.36 -25.84
N GLU A 147 2.59 -14.27 -25.82
CA GLU A 147 2.12 -13.57 -27.02
C GLU A 147 3.12 -12.52 -27.53
N VAL A 148 4.12 -12.16 -26.73
CA VAL A 148 5.13 -11.17 -27.10
C VAL A 148 6.18 -11.80 -28.01
N ASP A 149 6.29 -11.31 -29.25
CA ASP A 149 7.25 -11.83 -30.23
C ASP A 149 8.69 -11.82 -29.69
N GLY A 150 9.35 -12.99 -29.75
CA GLY A 150 10.72 -13.16 -29.28
C GLY A 150 10.88 -13.39 -27.77
N ILE A 151 9.79 -13.42 -27.00
CA ILE A 151 9.80 -13.83 -25.58
C ILE A 151 9.33 -15.28 -25.48
N GLY A 152 10.22 -16.15 -25.00
CA GLY A 152 9.90 -17.54 -24.72
C GLY A 152 9.54 -17.76 -23.24
N GLU A 153 8.98 -18.92 -22.93
CA GLU A 153 8.52 -19.32 -21.58
C GLU A 153 9.54 -19.01 -20.47
N LYS A 154 10.82 -19.34 -20.66
CA LYS A 154 11.86 -19.04 -19.67
C LYS A 154 12.08 -17.55 -19.44
N THR A 155 12.01 -16.74 -20.50
CA THR A 155 12.15 -15.28 -20.38
C THR A 155 10.91 -14.67 -19.74
N ALA A 156 9.73 -15.21 -20.06
CA ALA A 156 8.46 -14.83 -19.44
C ALA A 156 8.48 -15.08 -17.92
N GLU A 157 8.94 -16.26 -17.49
CA GLU A 157 9.12 -16.58 -16.07
C GLU A 157 10.05 -15.58 -15.39
N GLN A 158 11.19 -15.25 -16.02
CA GLN A 158 12.13 -14.27 -15.46
C GLN A 158 11.53 -12.86 -15.36
N LEU A 159 10.71 -12.43 -16.32
CA LEU A 159 10.02 -11.14 -16.22
C LEU A 159 9.09 -11.09 -15.01
N VAL A 160 8.30 -12.14 -14.81
CA VAL A 160 7.39 -12.25 -13.66
C VAL A 160 8.16 -12.33 -12.34
N ASP A 161 9.22 -13.15 -12.26
CA ASP A 161 10.07 -13.29 -11.08
C ASP A 161 10.74 -11.96 -10.68
N HIS A 162 11.02 -11.10 -11.66
CA HIS A 162 11.58 -9.76 -11.45
C HIS A 162 10.50 -8.68 -11.21
N GLY A 163 9.22 -9.05 -11.12
CA GLY A 163 8.11 -8.15 -10.80
C GLY A 163 7.52 -7.41 -12.00
N PHE A 164 7.84 -7.83 -13.24
CA PHE A 164 7.26 -7.29 -14.46
C PHE A 164 6.14 -8.21 -14.95
N SER A 165 4.94 -7.99 -14.45
CA SER A 165 3.76 -8.84 -14.73
C SER A 165 2.65 -8.11 -15.48
N THR A 166 2.68 -6.78 -15.45
CA THR A 166 1.65 -5.91 -16.05
C THR A 166 2.23 -4.93 -17.05
N ASP A 167 1.35 -4.39 -17.89
CA ASP A 167 1.63 -3.26 -18.77
C ASP A 167 2.14 -2.02 -18.02
N ALA A 168 1.59 -1.74 -16.83
CA ALA A 168 2.02 -0.66 -15.95
C ALA A 168 3.46 -0.86 -15.47
N ASP A 169 3.82 -2.07 -15.02
CA ASP A 169 5.18 -2.40 -14.59
C ASP A 169 6.18 -2.11 -15.70
N LEU A 170 5.80 -2.46 -16.93
CA LEU A 170 6.63 -2.22 -18.10
C LEU A 170 6.73 -0.75 -18.43
N ALA A 171 5.62 -0.01 -18.44
CA ALA A 171 5.56 1.41 -18.76
C ALA A 171 6.49 2.26 -17.87
N VAL A 172 6.60 1.93 -16.58
CA VAL A 172 7.43 2.69 -15.63
C VAL A 172 8.88 2.21 -15.55
N ALA A 173 9.17 0.97 -15.97
CA ALA A 173 10.51 0.43 -15.95
C ALA A 173 11.44 1.16 -16.92
N SER A 174 12.71 1.34 -16.57
CA SER A 174 13.71 1.81 -17.53
C SER A 174 14.18 0.68 -18.45
N ASP A 175 14.68 1.06 -19.62
CA ASP A 175 15.25 0.10 -20.57
C ASP A 175 16.51 -0.59 -20.00
N GLU A 176 17.25 0.05 -19.11
CA GLU A 176 18.34 -0.60 -18.37
C GLU A 176 17.81 -1.69 -17.44
N GLN A 177 16.79 -1.39 -16.62
CA GLN A 177 16.23 -2.35 -15.67
C GLN A 177 15.70 -3.60 -16.37
N LEU A 178 15.02 -3.42 -17.51
CA LEU A 178 14.50 -4.55 -18.29
C LEU A 178 15.60 -5.36 -18.95
N ARG A 179 16.70 -4.73 -19.37
CA ARG A 179 17.87 -5.43 -19.97
C ARG A 179 18.71 -6.21 -18.97
N GLU A 180 18.54 -5.98 -17.67
CA GLU A 180 19.19 -6.81 -16.64
C GLU A 180 18.57 -8.21 -16.53
N ILE A 181 17.36 -8.39 -17.07
CA ILE A 181 16.64 -9.67 -17.03
C ILE A 181 17.25 -10.66 -18.03
N PRO A 182 17.64 -11.86 -17.59
CA PRO A 182 18.16 -12.89 -18.49
C PRO A 182 17.19 -13.19 -19.64
N GLY A 183 17.68 -13.07 -20.87
CA GLY A 183 16.87 -13.33 -22.07
C GLY A 183 16.16 -12.09 -22.64
N ILE A 184 16.34 -10.90 -22.04
CA ILE A 184 15.91 -9.62 -22.62
C ILE A 184 17.07 -8.93 -23.32
N GLY A 185 17.05 -8.96 -24.66
CA GLY A 185 17.91 -8.15 -25.52
C GLY A 185 17.16 -6.98 -26.15
N GLU A 186 17.86 -6.11 -26.88
CA GLU A 186 17.29 -4.90 -27.51
C GLU A 186 16.04 -5.19 -28.36
N LYS A 187 16.06 -6.27 -29.14
CA LYS A 187 14.93 -6.65 -29.99
C LYS A 187 13.69 -7.03 -29.17
N ASN A 188 13.88 -7.85 -28.14
CA ASN A 188 12.81 -8.40 -27.32
C ASN A 188 12.19 -7.28 -26.48
N LEU A 189 13.04 -6.38 -25.97
CA LEU A 189 12.62 -5.16 -25.28
C LEU A 189 11.75 -4.27 -26.17
N ALA A 190 12.19 -3.99 -27.40
CA ALA A 190 11.40 -3.19 -28.34
C ALA A 190 10.05 -3.85 -28.69
N ASN A 191 10.02 -5.18 -28.82
CA ASN A 191 8.78 -5.92 -29.04
C ASN A 191 7.83 -5.83 -27.83
N ALA A 192 8.36 -5.93 -26.60
CA ALA A 192 7.57 -5.81 -25.38
C ALA A 192 6.98 -4.39 -25.20
N ARG A 193 7.78 -3.35 -25.47
CA ARG A 193 7.32 -1.94 -25.51
C ARG A 193 6.21 -1.74 -26.54
N LYS A 194 6.40 -2.28 -27.74
CA LYS A 194 5.39 -2.18 -28.80
C LYS A 194 4.10 -2.92 -28.45
N TYR A 195 4.19 -4.05 -27.76
CA TYR A 195 3.03 -4.84 -27.34
C TYR A 195 2.10 -4.02 -26.45
N ILE A 196 2.64 -3.33 -25.43
CA ILE A 196 1.85 -2.50 -24.52
C ILE A 196 1.33 -1.19 -25.16
N GLU A 197 1.95 -0.71 -26.24
CA GLU A 197 1.44 0.47 -26.99
C GLU A 197 0.30 0.10 -27.95
N SER A 198 0.16 -1.19 -28.29
CA SER A 198 -0.79 -1.67 -29.31
C SER A 198 -2.06 -2.28 -28.73
N ASN A 199 -2.09 -2.50 -27.41
CA ASN A 199 -3.21 -3.03 -26.63
C ASN A 199 -3.76 -1.95 -25.70
#